data_AF-A0A3N2NGK5-F1
#
_entry.id   AF-A0A3N2NGK5-F1
#
_cell.length_a   1.000
_cell.length_b   1.000
_cell.length_c   1.000
_cell.angle_alpha   90.00
_cell.angle_beta   90.00
_cell.angle_gamma   90.00
#
_symmetry.space_group_name_H-M   'P 1'
#
loop_
_entity.id
_entity.type
_entity.pdbx_description
1 polymer ?
#
loop_
_entity_poly.entity_id
_entity_poly.type
_entity_poly.pdbx_seq_one_letter_code
_entity_poly.pdbx_strand_id
1 'polypeptide(L)'
;MRYILSLIALVVLMSCMAACGSKTSGEESETVAESVDEQNTQLAEALNVGNIGRASAMADSMSLFVDDFTPEQTVQVLMAFLSVHNDAVAAKERRRDLETIRKYIDVYDIAVSTNPKDTRAAFAKAKRINPEVDFDSIAVMFRERLAQYDAIQDGTLNAPEPAAADSAAADSVAEEIPLELRPAE
;
A
#
# COMPACT_ATOMS: atom_id res chain seq x y z
N MET A 1 -70.40 -21.46 1.91
CA MET A 1 -69.13 -21.53 1.14
C MET A 1 -68.04 -21.81 2.17
N ARG A 2 -67.53 -23.04 2.31
CA ARG A 2 -66.49 -23.73 1.52
C ARG A 2 -65.10 -23.06 1.64
N TYR A 3 -64.19 -23.81 2.28
CA TYR A 3 -62.72 -23.79 2.29
C TYR A 3 -62.00 -22.86 3.30
N ILE A 4 -61.13 -23.25 4.26
CA ILE A 4 -60.16 -24.36 4.49
C ILE A 4 -58.71 -23.79 4.53
N LEU A 5 -58.02 -24.03 5.67
CA LEU A 5 -56.57 -24.25 5.92
C LEU A 5 -55.54 -23.24 5.33
N SER A 6 -54.46 -22.85 6.01
CA SER A 6 -53.50 -23.73 6.68
C SER A 6 -52.56 -22.99 7.64
N LEU A 7 -52.30 -23.63 8.79
CA LEU A 7 -51.13 -23.47 9.66
C LEU A 7 -49.84 -23.84 8.91
N ILE A 8 -48.75 -23.06 9.07
CA ILE A 8 -47.37 -23.59 9.09
C ILE A 8 -46.53 -22.77 10.09
N ALA A 9 -45.98 -23.47 11.07
CA ALA A 9 -45.03 -23.04 12.08
C ALA A 9 -43.63 -22.77 11.46
N LEU A 10 -42.93 -21.72 11.92
CA LEU A 10 -41.49 -21.62 11.73
C LEU A 10 -40.80 -21.82 13.08
N VAL A 11 -39.98 -22.86 13.11
CA VAL A 11 -39.30 -23.47 14.25
C VAL A 11 -38.12 -22.60 14.70
N VAL A 12 -38.08 -22.31 16.00
CA VAL A 12 -36.89 -21.86 16.73
C VAL A 12 -35.89 -23.02 16.75
N LEU A 13 -34.70 -22.83 16.19
CA LEU A 13 -33.60 -23.78 16.33
C LEU A 13 -32.45 -23.11 17.09
N MET A 14 -32.58 -23.22 18.41
CA MET A 14 -31.54 -23.02 19.41
C MET A 14 -30.55 -24.17 19.28
N SER A 15 -29.31 -23.89 18.87
CA SER A 15 -28.22 -24.86 18.84
C SER A 15 -27.16 -24.44 19.85
N CYS A 16 -27.35 -24.85 21.11
CA CYS A 16 -26.28 -24.82 22.09
C CYS A 16 -25.35 -26.02 21.82
N MET A 17 -24.11 -25.76 21.44
CA MET A 17 -23.01 -26.68 21.73
C MET A 17 -22.06 -26.00 22.70
N ALA A 18 -22.13 -26.46 23.95
CA ALA A 18 -21.10 -26.21 24.95
C ALA A 18 -19.90 -27.11 24.64
N ALA A 19 -18.77 -26.51 24.28
CA ALA A 19 -17.46 -27.12 24.44
C ALA A 19 -16.77 -26.40 25.59
N CYS A 20 -16.66 -27.10 26.72
CA CYS A 20 -15.97 -26.64 27.92
C CYS A 20 -14.48 -26.96 27.75
N GLY A 21 -13.64 -25.93 27.65
CA GLY A 21 -12.19 -26.05 27.61
C GLY A 21 -11.57 -24.74 28.11
N SER A 22 -11.17 -24.73 29.37
CA SER A 22 -10.71 -23.57 30.12
C SER A 22 -9.40 -22.97 29.62
N LYS A 23 -9.40 -21.67 29.32
CA LYS A 23 -8.55 -20.64 29.96
C LYS A 23 -8.85 -19.25 29.37
N THR A 24 -9.04 -18.32 30.30
CA THR A 24 -9.35 -16.90 30.17
C THR A 24 -8.48 -16.15 29.15
N SER A 25 -9.15 -15.18 28.47
CA SER A 25 -8.68 -14.04 27.65
C SER A 25 -9.17 -14.15 26.20
N GLY A 26 -10.35 -13.58 25.87
CA GLY A 26 -10.86 -13.71 24.50
C GLY A 26 -12.06 -12.86 24.05
N GLU A 27 -12.65 -12.00 24.89
CA GLU A 27 -13.82 -11.22 24.45
C GLU A 27 -13.47 -10.07 23.46
N GLU A 28 -12.25 -9.54 23.50
CA GLU A 28 -11.81 -8.52 22.54
C GLU A 28 -11.40 -9.13 21.19
N SER A 29 -10.89 -10.37 21.16
CA SER A 29 -10.35 -10.97 19.93
C SER A 29 -11.44 -11.43 18.96
N GLU A 30 -12.55 -12.00 19.45
CA GLU A 30 -13.67 -12.39 18.59
C GLU A 30 -14.41 -11.18 18.01
N THR A 31 -14.61 -10.12 18.80
CA THR A 31 -15.33 -8.90 18.35
C THR A 31 -14.51 -8.09 17.36
N VAL A 32 -13.19 -8.03 17.52
CA VAL A 32 -12.29 -7.40 16.56
C VAL A 32 -12.28 -8.18 15.25
N ALA A 33 -12.15 -9.51 15.28
CA ALA A 33 -12.13 -10.34 14.07
C ALA A 33 -13.42 -10.20 13.21
N GLU A 34 -14.60 -10.23 13.85
CA GLU A 34 -15.88 -10.04 13.14
C GLU A 34 -15.97 -8.65 12.50
N SER A 35 -15.49 -7.60 13.19
CA SER A 35 -15.47 -6.23 12.65
C SER A 35 -14.52 -6.06 11.47
N VAL A 36 -13.38 -6.76 11.47
CA VAL A 36 -12.39 -6.70 10.39
C VAL A 36 -12.94 -7.41 9.13
N ASP A 37 -13.69 -8.50 9.28
CA ASP A 37 -14.33 -9.20 8.15
C ASP A 37 -15.42 -8.37 7.46
N GLU A 38 -16.24 -7.65 8.24
CA GLU A 38 -17.20 -6.70 7.69
C GLU A 38 -16.50 -5.54 6.94
N GLN A 39 -15.44 -4.98 7.54
CA GLN A 39 -14.64 -3.93 6.90
C GLN A 39 -13.97 -4.42 5.61
N ASN A 40 -13.54 -5.68 5.57
CA ASN A 40 -12.92 -6.29 4.40
C ASN A 40 -13.91 -6.39 3.23
N THR A 41 -15.13 -6.82 3.51
CA THR A 41 -16.21 -6.88 2.50
C THR A 41 -16.51 -5.49 1.95
N GLN A 42 -16.58 -4.49 2.83
CA GLN A 42 -16.80 -3.10 2.44
C GLN A 42 -15.61 -2.53 1.65
N LEU A 43 -14.38 -2.91 2.00
CA LEU A 43 -13.15 -2.51 1.30
C LEU A 43 -13.15 -3.03 -0.13
N ALA A 44 -13.46 -4.31 -0.31
CA ALA A 44 -13.60 -4.92 -1.64
C ALA A 44 -14.68 -4.21 -2.47
N GLU A 45 -15.84 -3.88 -1.87
CA GLU A 45 -16.89 -3.11 -2.53
C GLU A 45 -16.40 -1.71 -2.94
N ALA A 46 -15.74 -0.98 -2.05
CA ALA A 46 -15.23 0.36 -2.32
C ALA A 46 -14.20 0.37 -3.46
N LEU A 47 -13.33 -0.63 -3.53
CA LEU A 47 -12.40 -0.81 -4.65
C LEU A 47 -13.14 -1.11 -5.96
N ASN A 48 -14.14 -1.98 -5.93
CA ASN A 48 -14.93 -2.35 -7.11
C ASN A 48 -15.70 -1.17 -7.71
N VAL A 49 -16.23 -0.28 -6.88
CA VAL A 49 -16.95 0.94 -7.34
C VAL A 49 -16.02 2.12 -7.61
N GLY A 50 -14.70 1.95 -7.45
CA GLY A 50 -13.70 2.99 -7.68
C GLY A 50 -13.70 4.12 -6.66
N ASN A 51 -14.29 3.92 -5.47
CA ASN A 51 -14.30 4.92 -4.41
C ASN A 51 -12.99 4.87 -3.60
N ILE A 52 -11.94 5.44 -4.18
CA ILE A 52 -10.58 5.39 -3.62
C ILE A 52 -10.48 6.09 -2.25
N GLY A 53 -11.23 7.18 -2.05
CA GLY A 53 -11.26 7.88 -0.75
C GLY A 53 -11.80 6.99 0.37
N ARG A 54 -12.92 6.29 0.11
CA ARG A 54 -13.50 5.34 1.07
C ARG A 54 -12.60 4.12 1.28
N ALA A 55 -12.01 3.59 0.21
CA ALA A 55 -11.06 2.48 0.30
C ALA A 55 -9.82 2.84 1.13
N SER A 56 -9.29 4.06 0.95
CA SER A 56 -8.16 4.57 1.74
C SER A 56 -8.49 4.63 3.23
N ALA A 57 -9.64 5.20 3.60
CA ALA A 57 -10.02 5.33 5.01
C ALA A 57 -10.24 3.96 5.68
N MET A 58 -10.82 3.00 4.95
CA MET A 58 -10.97 1.63 5.44
C MET A 58 -9.63 0.90 5.57
N ALA A 59 -8.75 0.98 4.57
CA ALA A 59 -7.43 0.39 4.64
C ALA A 59 -6.61 0.96 5.81
N ASP A 60 -6.69 2.27 6.03
CA ASP A 60 -6.08 2.93 7.20
C ASP A 60 -6.64 2.39 8.52
N SER A 61 -7.97 2.31 8.65
CA SER A 61 -8.61 1.77 9.87
C SER A 61 -8.25 0.31 10.13
N MET A 62 -8.26 -0.52 9.08
CA MET A 62 -7.91 -1.94 9.20
C MET A 62 -6.43 -2.09 9.58
N SER A 63 -5.53 -1.28 9.00
CA SER A 63 -4.08 -1.39 9.24
C SER A 63 -3.67 -1.21 10.71
N LEU A 64 -4.53 -0.62 11.55
CA LEU A 64 -4.32 -0.55 13.00
C LEU A 64 -4.32 -1.92 13.69
N PHE A 65 -4.87 -2.96 13.05
CA PHE A 65 -5.01 -4.32 13.57
C PHE A 65 -4.27 -5.35 12.70
N VAL A 66 -3.21 -4.91 12.00
CA VAL A 66 -2.48 -5.76 11.04
C VAL A 66 -1.91 -7.05 11.65
N ASP A 67 -1.58 -7.05 12.95
CA ASP A 67 -1.10 -8.24 13.66
C ASP A 67 -2.14 -9.37 13.70
N ASP A 68 -3.43 -9.02 13.64
CA ASP A 68 -4.56 -9.96 13.71
C ASP A 68 -5.10 -10.31 12.31
N PHE A 69 -4.46 -9.83 11.24
CA PHE A 69 -4.94 -10.10 9.89
C PHE A 69 -4.83 -11.57 9.51
N THR A 70 -5.88 -12.04 8.84
CA THR A 70 -5.77 -13.20 7.97
C THR A 70 -4.92 -12.87 6.74
N PRO A 71 -4.28 -13.88 6.10
CA PRO A 71 -3.55 -13.68 4.85
C PRO A 71 -4.38 -13.00 3.75
N GLU A 72 -5.67 -13.33 3.65
CA GLU A 72 -6.60 -12.73 2.71
C GLU A 72 -6.92 -11.27 3.00
N GLN A 73 -7.07 -10.88 4.28
CA GLN A 73 -7.25 -9.48 4.67
C GLN A 73 -5.98 -8.66 4.38
N THR A 74 -4.80 -9.23 4.62
CA THR A 74 -3.52 -8.60 4.25
C THR A 74 -3.46 -8.28 2.76
N VAL A 75 -3.81 -9.25 1.90
CA VAL A 75 -3.86 -9.03 0.45
C VAL A 75 -4.80 -7.88 0.08
N GLN A 76 -5.98 -7.82 0.69
CA GLN A 76 -6.98 -6.79 0.38
C GLN A 76 -6.53 -5.39 0.79
N VAL A 77 -5.94 -5.24 1.99
CA VAL A 77 -5.42 -3.96 2.46
C VAL A 77 -4.23 -3.49 1.60
N LEU A 78 -3.29 -4.39 1.27
CA LEU A 78 -2.16 -4.04 0.40
C LEU A 78 -2.63 -3.65 -1.02
N MET A 79 -3.65 -4.35 -1.56
CA MET A 79 -4.26 -3.97 -2.83
C MET A 79 -4.92 -2.59 -2.76
N ALA A 80 -5.61 -2.28 -1.66
CA ALA A 80 -6.22 -0.98 -1.47
C ALA A 80 -5.16 0.13 -1.44
N PHE A 81 -4.07 -0.04 -0.71
CA PHE A 81 -2.97 0.92 -0.72
C PHE A 81 -2.31 1.05 -2.09
N LEU A 82 -2.21 -0.04 -2.86
CA LEU A 82 -1.71 0.05 -4.24
C LEU A 82 -2.65 0.89 -5.13
N SER A 83 -3.97 0.74 -4.99
CA SER A 83 -4.94 1.58 -5.69
C SER A 83 -4.84 3.05 -5.29
N VAL A 84 -4.69 3.34 -3.99
CA VAL A 84 -4.49 4.70 -3.46
C VAL A 84 -3.18 5.31 -3.97
N HIS A 85 -2.10 4.53 -4.03
CA HIS A 85 -0.82 4.94 -4.59
C HIS A 85 -0.96 5.34 -6.07
N ASN A 86 -1.58 4.48 -6.88
CA ASN A 86 -1.78 4.73 -8.31
C ASN A 86 -2.59 6.01 -8.56
N ASP A 87 -3.67 6.20 -7.79
CA ASP A 87 -4.51 7.41 -7.84
C ASP A 87 -3.71 8.67 -7.44
N ALA A 88 -2.95 8.62 -6.35
CA ALA A 88 -2.12 9.73 -5.90
C ALA A 88 -1.02 10.09 -6.92
N VAL A 89 -0.40 9.10 -7.55
CA VAL A 89 0.58 9.31 -8.63
C VAL A 89 -0.08 9.98 -9.83
N ALA A 90 -1.24 9.49 -10.27
CA ALA A 90 -1.99 10.07 -11.38
C ALA A 90 -2.40 11.53 -11.10
N ALA A 91 -2.80 11.82 -9.86
CA ALA A 91 -3.16 13.14 -9.38
C ALA A 91 -1.96 14.05 -9.06
N LYS A 92 -0.72 13.53 -9.16
CA LYS A 92 0.53 14.24 -8.79
C LYS A 92 0.57 14.67 -7.32
N GLU A 93 -0.12 13.95 -6.43
CA GLU A 93 -0.20 14.22 -5.00
C GLU A 93 0.96 13.57 -4.24
N ARG A 94 2.17 14.11 -4.39
CA ARG A 94 3.40 13.52 -3.83
C ARG A 94 3.33 13.22 -2.33
N ARG A 95 2.70 14.08 -1.53
CA ARG A 95 2.59 13.89 -0.07
C ARG A 95 1.77 12.65 0.26
N ARG A 96 0.60 12.50 -0.38
CA ARG A 96 -0.31 11.37 -0.18
C ARG A 96 0.33 10.08 -0.66
N ASP A 97 0.94 10.11 -1.85
CA ASP A 97 1.68 8.98 -2.42
C ASP A 97 2.76 8.45 -1.46
N LEU A 98 3.61 9.32 -0.91
CA LEU A 98 4.64 8.92 0.06
C LEU A 98 4.06 8.37 1.37
N GLU A 99 2.96 8.95 1.86
CA GLU A 99 2.27 8.44 3.04
C GLU A 99 1.73 7.02 2.80
N THR A 100 1.08 6.80 1.66
CA THR A 100 0.55 5.50 1.25
C THR A 100 1.65 4.45 1.10
N ILE A 101 2.80 4.81 0.52
CA ILE A 101 3.93 3.89 0.39
C ILE A 101 4.47 3.46 1.77
N ARG A 102 4.59 4.39 2.72
CA ARG A 102 5.02 4.05 4.09
C ARG A 102 4.05 3.08 4.75
N LYS A 103 2.74 3.35 4.67
CA LYS A 103 1.67 2.49 5.20
C LYS A 103 1.67 1.10 4.56
N TYR A 104 1.88 1.03 3.24
CA TYR A 104 2.00 -0.25 2.53
C TYR A 104 3.15 -1.10 3.08
N ILE A 105 4.34 -0.49 3.24
CA ILE A 105 5.52 -1.20 3.73
C ILE A 105 5.31 -1.68 5.17
N ASP A 106 4.74 -0.85 6.03
CA ASP A 106 4.45 -1.19 7.42
C ASP A 106 3.53 -2.43 7.50
N VAL A 107 2.41 -2.41 6.78
CA VAL A 107 1.48 -3.56 6.74
C VAL A 107 2.15 -4.81 6.16
N TYR A 108 2.92 -4.66 5.08
CA TYR A 108 3.63 -5.79 4.47
C TYR A 108 4.64 -6.39 5.45
N ASP A 109 5.44 -5.57 6.12
CA ASP A 109 6.51 -6.03 7.02
C ASP A 109 5.93 -6.72 8.26
N ILE A 110 4.88 -6.15 8.85
CA ILE A 110 4.19 -6.75 10.00
C ILE A 110 3.57 -8.08 9.57
N ALA A 111 2.75 -8.12 8.52
CA ALA A 111 2.04 -9.34 8.13
C ALA A 111 2.98 -10.49 7.71
N VAL A 112 4.10 -10.18 7.05
CA VAL A 112 5.13 -11.18 6.70
C VAL A 112 5.94 -11.61 7.91
N SER A 113 6.12 -10.76 8.91
CA SER A 113 6.80 -11.14 10.16
C SER A 113 5.90 -12.01 11.06
N THR A 114 4.61 -11.72 11.12
CA THR A 114 3.64 -12.38 12.00
C THR A 114 3.21 -13.74 11.48
N ASN A 115 2.84 -13.85 10.20
CA ASN A 115 2.52 -15.14 9.56
C ASN A 115 3.23 -15.32 8.20
N PRO A 116 4.55 -15.56 8.19
CA PRO A 116 5.35 -15.55 6.95
C PRO A 116 4.89 -16.55 5.90
N LYS A 117 4.51 -17.76 6.32
CA LYS A 117 4.22 -18.85 5.39
C LYS A 117 2.88 -18.67 4.71
N ASP A 118 1.83 -18.39 5.48
CA ASP A 118 0.48 -18.32 4.92
C ASP A 118 0.28 -16.99 4.17
N THR A 119 0.84 -15.89 4.67
CA THR A 119 0.86 -14.60 3.97
C THR A 119 1.52 -14.72 2.60
N ARG A 120 2.71 -15.34 2.51
CA ARG A 120 3.36 -15.55 1.20
C ARG A 120 2.59 -16.52 0.30
N ALA A 121 1.91 -17.52 0.86
CA ALA A 121 1.04 -18.40 0.08
C ALA A 121 -0.15 -17.63 -0.52
N ALA A 122 -0.75 -16.71 0.25
CA ALA A 122 -1.80 -15.82 -0.23
C ALA A 122 -1.28 -14.85 -1.31
N PHE A 123 -0.08 -14.29 -1.16
CA PHE A 123 0.55 -13.47 -2.20
C PHE A 123 0.76 -14.27 -3.49
N ALA A 124 1.27 -15.49 -3.39
CA ALA A 124 1.42 -16.36 -4.56
C ALA A 124 0.08 -16.68 -5.22
N LYS A 125 -1.00 -16.88 -4.44
CA LYS A 125 -2.35 -17.08 -4.96
C LYS A 125 -2.86 -15.83 -5.70
N ALA A 126 -2.69 -14.66 -5.11
CA ALA A 126 -3.07 -13.39 -5.72
C ALA A 126 -2.31 -13.12 -7.03
N LYS A 127 -0.99 -13.37 -7.05
CA LYS A 127 -0.16 -13.24 -8.26
C LYS A 127 -0.60 -14.18 -9.40
N ARG A 128 -1.11 -15.38 -9.09
CA ARG A 128 -1.67 -16.27 -10.14
C ARG A 128 -2.94 -15.72 -10.77
N ILE A 129 -3.73 -14.95 -10.00
CA ILE A 129 -4.97 -14.32 -10.48
C ILE A 129 -4.65 -13.04 -11.24
N ASN A 130 -3.76 -12.21 -10.71
CA ASN A 130 -3.26 -11.00 -11.35
C ASN A 130 -1.71 -10.99 -11.35
N PRO A 131 -1.07 -11.40 -12.46
CA PRO A 131 0.39 -11.47 -12.57
C PRO A 131 1.11 -10.13 -12.40
N GLU A 132 0.43 -9.00 -12.58
CA GLU A 132 0.99 -7.66 -12.41
C GLU A 132 1.19 -7.28 -10.94
N VAL A 133 0.54 -8.00 -10.02
CA VAL A 133 0.61 -7.74 -8.59
C VAL A 133 1.56 -8.76 -7.94
N ASP A 134 2.81 -8.33 -7.80
CA ASP A 134 3.84 -9.04 -7.03
C ASP A 134 4.17 -8.23 -5.77
N PHE A 135 3.56 -8.59 -4.65
CA PHE A 135 3.70 -7.86 -3.38
C PHE A 135 5.14 -7.78 -2.88
N ASP A 136 5.94 -8.84 -3.07
CA ASP A 136 7.35 -8.86 -2.65
C ASP A 136 8.16 -7.85 -3.46
N SER A 137 7.97 -7.84 -4.78
CA SER A 137 8.65 -6.94 -5.70
C SER A 137 8.21 -5.48 -5.50
N ILE A 138 6.90 -5.26 -5.29
CA ILE A 138 6.35 -3.93 -4.98
C ILE A 138 6.94 -3.41 -3.68
N ALA A 139 7.03 -4.23 -2.63
CA ALA A 139 7.63 -3.83 -1.37
C ALA A 139 9.11 -3.43 -1.53
N VAL A 140 9.89 -4.13 -2.37
CA VAL A 140 11.27 -3.74 -2.67
C VAL A 140 11.32 -2.37 -3.37
N MET A 141 10.54 -2.18 -4.43
CA MET A 141 10.48 -0.90 -5.16
C MET A 141 10.06 0.27 -4.26
N PHE A 142 9.09 0.03 -3.38
CA PHE A 142 8.61 1.04 -2.44
C PHE A 142 9.65 1.42 -1.40
N ARG A 143 10.43 0.46 -0.86
CA ARG A 143 11.56 0.76 0.02
C ARG A 143 12.64 1.59 -0.69
N GLU A 144 12.99 1.24 -1.92
CA GLU A 144 13.94 2.01 -2.72
C GLU A 144 13.47 3.45 -2.93
N ARG A 145 12.18 3.63 -3.20
CA ARG A 145 11.58 4.95 -3.40
C ARG A 145 11.59 5.79 -2.12
N LEU A 146 11.32 5.19 -0.97
CA LEU A 146 11.44 5.86 0.32
C LEU A 146 12.89 6.25 0.62
N ALA A 147 13.85 5.34 0.39
CA ALA A 147 15.27 5.61 0.58
C ALA A 147 15.76 6.78 -0.29
N GLN A 148 15.32 6.83 -1.56
CA GLN A 148 15.62 7.97 -2.43
C GLN A 148 15.04 9.29 -1.89
N TYR A 149 13.81 9.25 -1.34
CA TYR A 149 13.19 10.44 -0.76
C TYR A 149 13.94 10.93 0.48
N ASP A 150 14.26 10.03 1.40
CA ASP A 150 14.94 10.37 2.64
C ASP A 150 16.36 10.90 2.34
N ALA A 151 17.06 10.31 1.37
CA ALA A 151 18.35 10.81 0.94
C ALA A 151 18.31 12.20 0.27
N ILE A 152 17.19 12.59 -0.36
CA ILE A 152 16.99 13.97 -0.85
C ILE A 152 16.82 14.92 0.34
N GLN A 153 16.07 14.53 1.36
CA GLN A 153 15.82 15.39 2.52
C GLN A 153 17.05 15.56 3.41
N ASP A 154 17.82 14.48 3.61
CA ASP A 154 19.03 14.48 4.44
C ASP A 154 20.27 15.00 3.69
N GLY A 155 20.11 15.39 2.41
CA GLY A 155 21.20 15.89 1.57
C GLY A 155 22.26 14.85 1.23
N THR A 156 21.96 13.55 1.39
CA THR A 156 22.88 12.44 1.13
C THR A 156 22.81 11.91 -0.30
N LEU A 157 21.82 12.34 -1.10
CA LEU A 157 21.83 12.14 -2.55
C LEU A 157 22.91 13.03 -3.20
N ASN A 158 24.14 12.53 -3.20
CA ASN A 158 25.06 12.81 -4.29
C ASN A 158 24.57 12.04 -5.51
N ALA A 159 23.58 12.59 -6.22
CA ALA A 159 23.34 12.17 -7.59
C ALA A 159 24.69 12.27 -8.31
N PRO A 160 25.18 11.22 -9.00
CA PRO A 160 26.36 11.37 -9.81
C PRO A 160 26.07 12.51 -10.79
N GLU A 161 26.84 13.58 -10.69
CA GLU A 161 26.85 14.67 -11.66
C GLU A 161 26.91 14.00 -13.04
N PRO A 162 25.99 14.31 -13.97
CA PRO A 162 26.04 13.70 -15.29
C PRO A 162 27.43 14.01 -15.84
N ALA A 163 28.22 12.95 -16.05
CA ALA A 163 29.58 13.07 -16.55
C ALA A 163 29.52 14.01 -17.75
N ALA A 164 30.21 15.15 -17.63
CA ALA A 164 30.27 16.16 -18.66
C ALA A 164 30.56 15.43 -19.97
N ALA A 165 29.62 15.53 -20.91
CA ALA A 165 29.82 15.02 -22.25
C ALA A 165 31.10 15.67 -22.78
N ASP A 166 32.06 14.82 -23.08
CA ASP A 166 33.33 15.14 -23.71
C ASP A 166 33.05 16.03 -24.93
N SER A 167 33.29 17.34 -24.78
CA SER A 167 33.35 18.27 -25.90
C SER A 167 34.79 18.71 -26.06
N ALA A 168 35.51 17.88 -26.80
CA ALA A 168 36.69 18.31 -27.52
C ALA A 168 36.31 19.46 -28.47
N ALA A 169 36.69 20.68 -28.10
CA ALA A 169 37.06 21.74 -29.03
C ALA A 169 37.88 22.78 -28.26
N ALA A 170 39.20 22.64 -28.34
CA ALA A 170 40.09 23.75 -28.05
C ALA A 170 39.83 24.84 -29.10
N ASP A 171 39.40 26.02 -28.66
CA ASP A 171 39.54 27.23 -29.46
C ASP A 171 40.20 28.30 -28.59
N SER A 172 41.46 28.55 -28.91
CA SER A 172 42.32 29.54 -28.29
C SER A 172 41.82 30.94 -28.65
N VAL A 173 41.29 31.67 -27.68
CA VAL A 173 41.05 33.12 -27.83
C VAL A 173 42.41 33.81 -27.85
N ALA A 174 42.87 34.14 -29.05
CA ALA A 174 43.97 35.07 -29.26
C ALA A 174 43.51 36.48 -28.84
N GLU A 175 44.16 37.00 -27.81
CA GLU A 175 44.07 38.38 -27.37
C GLU A 175 44.78 39.27 -28.40
N GLU A 176 44.02 40.05 -29.18
CA GLU A 176 44.55 41.16 -29.97
C GLU A 176 43.74 42.43 -29.68
N ILE A 177 44.34 43.30 -28.86
CA ILE A 177 43.85 44.65 -28.58
C ILE A 177 44.13 45.52 -29.82
N PRO A 178 43.13 46.22 -30.41
CA PRO A 178 43.35 47.13 -31.54
C PRO A 178 44.35 48.25 -31.20
N LEU A 179 45.35 48.45 -32.06
CA LEU A 179 46.49 49.36 -31.88
C LEU A 179 46.16 50.87 -31.87
N GLU A 180 44.89 51.29 -31.89
CA GLU A 180 44.49 52.70 -32.03
C GLU A 180 44.04 53.39 -30.73
N LEU A 181 44.09 52.72 -29.58
CA LEU A 181 43.65 53.27 -28.28
C LEU A 181 44.73 53.27 -27.19
N ARG A 182 45.99 53.53 -27.55
CA ARG A 182 47.02 53.86 -26.55
C ARG A 182 47.06 55.39 -26.33
N PRO A 183 46.89 55.90 -25.11
CA PRO A 183 47.12 57.31 -24.83
C PRO A 183 48.61 57.63 -24.98
N ALA A 184 48.92 58.71 -25.70
CA ALA A 184 50.26 59.27 -25.78
C ALA A 184 50.65 59.88 -24.41
N GLU A 185 51.92 59.74 -24.04
CA GLU A 185 52.53 60.45 -22.89
C GLU A 185 52.48 61.98 -23.06
#